data_AF-A0A8T7BHQ3-F1
#
_entry.id   AF-A0A8T7BHQ3-F1
#
_cell.length_a   1.000
_cell.length_b   1.000
_cell.length_c   1.000
_cell.angle_alpha   90.00
_cell.angle_beta   90.00
_cell.angle_gamma   90.00
#
_symmetry.space_group_name_H-M   'P 1'
#
loop_
_entity.id
_entity.type
_entity.pdbx_description
1 polymer ?
#
loop_
_entity_poly.entity_id
_entity_poly.type
_entity_poly.pdbx_seq_one_letter_code
_entity_poly.pdbx_strand_id
1 'polypeptide(L)'
;IVVRSDQVYSYNLVAAIDDAQGMTHVLRGADLLETTPKQVYLQNILGLSTPTYGHIPVAVNADGKKLSKQHGAVDVLREHTPSQALLRALAFLGQPIENGLSDAPPETIMQSALENWSLELIPKVDSIKI
;
A
#
# COMPACT_ATOMS: atom_id res chain seq x y z
N ILE A 1 -20.43 -4.10 -12.17
CA ILE A 1 -21.30 -2.90 -12.06
C ILE A 1 -20.41 -1.68 -12.19
N VAL A 2 -20.71 -0.78 -13.14
CA VAL A 2 -19.93 0.45 -13.41
C VAL A 2 -20.61 1.67 -12.77
N VAL A 3 -21.93 1.75 -12.88
CA VAL A 3 -22.82 2.66 -12.14
C VAL A 3 -23.92 1.83 -11.50
N ARG A 4 -24.21 2.09 -10.23
CA ARG A 4 -25.29 1.43 -9.49
C ARG A 4 -26.64 2.08 -9.80
N SER A 5 -27.74 1.42 -9.44
CA SER A 5 -29.10 1.96 -9.65
C SER A 5 -29.38 3.26 -8.90
N ASP A 6 -28.66 3.51 -7.81
CA ASP A 6 -28.68 4.75 -7.03
C ASP A 6 -27.77 5.85 -7.61
N GLN A 7 -27.35 5.73 -8.87
CA GLN A 7 -26.48 6.68 -9.60
C GLN A 7 -25.07 6.85 -9.00
N VAL A 8 -24.65 5.95 -8.11
CA VAL A 8 -23.30 5.97 -7.55
C VAL A 8 -22.34 5.23 -8.48
N TYR A 9 -21.25 5.90 -8.87
CA TYR A 9 -20.16 5.29 -9.63
C TYR A 9 -19.44 4.22 -8.81
N SER A 10 -19.14 3.10 -9.44
CA SER A 10 -18.41 2.02 -8.79
C SER A 10 -16.97 2.42 -8.52
N TYR A 11 -16.40 1.90 -7.44
CA TYR A 11 -14.97 2.04 -7.13
C TYR A 11 -14.07 1.68 -8.32
N ASN A 12 -14.38 0.59 -9.05
CA ASN A 12 -13.55 0.16 -10.17
C ASN A 12 -13.53 1.17 -11.33
N LEU A 13 -14.64 1.86 -11.60
CA LEU A 13 -14.66 2.90 -12.62
C LEU A 13 -13.84 4.11 -12.18
N VAL A 14 -14.12 4.62 -10.98
CA VAL A 14 -13.47 5.83 -10.47
C VAL A 14 -11.96 5.59 -10.35
N ALA A 15 -11.54 4.49 -9.71
CA ALA A 15 -10.13 4.14 -9.58
C ALA A 15 -9.43 3.93 -10.92
N ALA A 16 -10.08 3.30 -11.91
CA ALA A 16 -9.50 3.11 -13.24
C ALA A 16 -9.23 4.44 -13.95
N ILE A 17 -10.15 5.40 -13.82
CA ILE A 17 -10.00 6.75 -14.38
C ILE A 17 -8.91 7.51 -13.65
N ASP A 18 -8.93 7.53 -12.32
CA ASP A 18 -7.98 8.28 -11.49
C ASP A 18 -6.54 7.75 -11.69
N ASP A 19 -6.35 6.43 -11.72
CA ASP A 19 -5.06 5.80 -11.99
C ASP A 19 -4.52 6.16 -13.39
N ALA A 20 -5.39 6.53 -14.34
CA ALA A 20 -4.99 6.97 -15.67
C ALA A 20 -4.71 8.48 -15.78
N GLN A 21 -4.95 9.27 -14.73
CA GLN A 21 -4.72 10.73 -14.73
C GLN A 21 -3.23 11.09 -14.50
N GLY A 22 -2.37 10.63 -15.40
CA GLY A 22 -0.94 10.98 -15.40
C GLY A 22 -0.07 10.18 -14.43
N MET A 23 -0.64 9.21 -13.71
CA MET A 23 0.15 8.26 -12.91
C MET A 23 0.85 7.27 -13.83
N THR A 24 2.14 7.03 -13.58
CA THR A 24 2.93 6.04 -14.32
C THR A 24 3.06 4.72 -13.55
N HIS A 25 3.03 4.81 -12.21
CA HIS A 25 3.17 3.68 -11.30
C HIS A 25 2.15 3.81 -10.17
N VAL A 26 1.44 2.73 -9.87
CA VAL A 26 0.48 2.67 -8.77
C VAL A 26 0.92 1.57 -7.82
N LEU A 27 1.47 1.97 -6.67
CA LEU A 27 1.81 1.07 -5.56
C LEU A 27 0.72 1.10 -4.49
N ARG A 28 0.14 -0.06 -4.18
CA ARG A 28 -0.96 -0.18 -3.20
C ARG A 28 -0.99 -1.54 -2.53
N GLY A 29 -1.88 -1.75 -1.55
CA GLY A 29 -2.00 -3.02 -0.84
C GLY A 29 -2.47 -4.18 -1.74
N ALA A 30 -2.00 -5.39 -1.43
CA ALA A 30 -2.37 -6.62 -2.12
C ALA A 30 -3.85 -7.00 -1.99
N ASP A 31 -4.58 -6.41 -1.06
CA ASP A 31 -6.04 -6.54 -0.98
C ASP A 31 -6.77 -5.99 -2.23
N LEU A 32 -6.09 -5.15 -3.02
CA LEU A 32 -6.61 -4.63 -4.29
C LEU A 32 -6.15 -5.42 -5.52
N LEU A 33 -5.34 -6.47 -5.36
CA LEU A 33 -4.79 -7.27 -6.47
C LEU A 33 -5.89 -7.79 -7.39
N GLU A 34 -6.93 -8.39 -6.82
CA GLU A 34 -8.08 -8.96 -7.55
C GLU A 34 -8.95 -7.90 -8.28
N THR A 35 -8.80 -6.63 -7.93
CA THR A 35 -9.52 -5.53 -8.59
C THR A 35 -8.75 -4.93 -9.77
N THR A 36 -7.42 -5.06 -9.78
CA THR A 36 -6.56 -4.52 -10.84
C THR A 36 -6.95 -5.00 -12.25
N PRO A 37 -7.19 -6.30 -12.53
CA PRO A 37 -7.55 -6.73 -13.88
C PRO A 37 -8.83 -6.07 -14.42
N LYS A 38 -9.80 -5.81 -13.53
CA LYS A 38 -11.06 -5.14 -13.89
C LYS A 38 -10.82 -3.67 -14.21
N GLN A 39 -9.95 -3.01 -13.47
CA GLN A 39 -9.59 -1.60 -13.69
C GLN A 39 -8.79 -1.42 -14.97
N VAL A 40 -7.80 -2.30 -15.22
CA VAL A 40 -7.04 -2.33 -16.48
C VAL A 40 -7.96 -2.59 -17.68
N TYR A 41 -8.91 -3.51 -17.55
CA TYR A 41 -9.91 -3.73 -18.59
C TYR A 41 -10.73 -2.45 -18.88
N LEU A 42 -11.17 -1.74 -17.83
CA LEU A 42 -11.87 -0.47 -17.97
C LEU A 42 -11.00 0.61 -18.64
N GLN A 43 -9.72 0.72 -18.27
CA GLN A 43 -8.78 1.65 -18.91
C GLN A 43 -8.67 1.37 -20.41
N ASN A 44 -8.49 0.10 -20.79
CA ASN A 44 -8.36 -0.31 -22.19
C ASN A 44 -9.61 0.03 -23.01
N ILE A 45 -10.82 -0.28 -22.52
CA ILE A 45 -12.06 0.01 -23.28
C ILE A 45 -12.35 1.52 -23.37
N LEU A 46 -11.86 2.31 -22.42
CA LEU A 46 -12.01 3.77 -22.40
C LEU A 46 -10.88 4.49 -23.15
N GLY A 47 -9.90 3.76 -23.69
CA GLY A 47 -8.74 4.34 -24.38
C GLY A 47 -7.81 5.13 -23.45
N LEU A 48 -7.79 4.78 -22.16
CA LEU A 48 -6.97 5.43 -21.13
C LEU A 48 -5.59 4.78 -21.03
N SER A 49 -4.61 5.52 -20.52
CA SER A 49 -3.30 4.96 -20.18
C SER A 49 -3.41 3.94 -19.05
N THR A 50 -2.63 2.87 -19.14
CA THR A 50 -2.51 1.84 -18.10
C THR A 50 -1.18 2.02 -17.37
N PRO A 51 -1.15 2.37 -16.08
CA PRO A 51 0.10 2.47 -15.32
C PRO A 51 0.67 1.09 -14.99
N THR A 52 1.93 1.07 -14.57
CA THR A 52 2.54 -0.12 -13.96
C THR A 52 2.00 -0.30 -12.55
N TYR A 53 1.46 -1.47 -12.23
CA TYR A 53 0.92 -1.77 -10.90
C TYR A 53 1.94 -2.54 -10.05
N GLY A 54 2.05 -2.15 -8.78
CA GLY A 54 2.77 -2.89 -7.74
C GLY A 54 1.89 -3.09 -6.51
N HIS A 55 1.95 -4.28 -5.92
CA HIS A 55 1.15 -4.63 -4.75
C HIS A 55 2.03 -5.02 -3.58
N ILE A 56 1.89 -4.30 -2.47
CA ILE A 56 2.63 -4.56 -1.23
C ILE A 56 1.79 -5.42 -0.26
N PRO A 57 2.43 -6.24 0.59
CA PRO A 57 1.71 -7.04 1.57
C PRO A 57 0.81 -6.21 2.47
N VAL A 58 -0.35 -6.76 2.85
CA VAL A 58 -1.22 -6.14 3.87
C VAL A 58 -0.95 -6.74 5.25
N ALA A 59 -1.01 -5.89 6.28
CA ALA A 59 -0.89 -6.35 7.66
C ALA A 59 -2.18 -7.07 8.10
N VAL A 60 -2.01 -8.27 8.64
CA VAL A 60 -3.10 -9.12 9.16
C VAL A 60 -2.80 -9.51 10.60
N ASN A 61 -3.84 -9.80 11.38
CA ASN A 61 -3.68 -10.34 12.73
C ASN A 61 -3.24 -11.82 12.70
N ALA A 62 -3.04 -12.42 13.89
CA ALA A 62 -2.65 -13.83 14.04
C ALA A 62 -3.59 -14.81 13.30
N ASP A 63 -4.89 -14.49 13.24
CA ASP A 63 -5.93 -15.27 12.57
C ASP A 63 -5.99 -15.04 11.05
N GLY A 64 -5.13 -14.17 10.50
CA GLY A 64 -5.12 -13.81 9.08
C GLY A 64 -6.20 -12.80 8.66
N LYS A 65 -6.90 -12.18 9.62
CA LYS A 65 -7.86 -11.13 9.33
C LYS A 65 -7.13 -9.80 9.13
N LYS A 66 -7.50 -9.08 8.06
CA LYS A 66 -6.98 -7.75 7.76
C LYS A 66 -7.20 -6.82 8.94
N LEU A 67 -6.12 -6.18 9.38
CA LEU A 67 -6.23 -5.10 10.36
C LEU A 67 -6.94 -3.92 9.68
N SER A 68 -8.12 -3.60 10.17
CA SER A 68 -8.89 -2.43 9.74
C SER A 68 -9.31 -1.61 10.96
N LYS A 69 -9.62 -0.33 10.75
CA LYS A 69 -10.16 0.53 11.82
C LYS A 69 -11.41 -0.08 12.50
N GLN A 70 -12.12 -0.97 11.82
CA GLN A 70 -13.28 -1.69 12.39
C GLN A 70 -12.90 -2.98 13.13
N HIS A 71 -11.74 -3.58 12.83
CA HIS A 71 -11.29 -4.86 13.40
C HIS A 71 -10.11 -4.70 14.36
N GLY A 72 -10.02 -3.57 15.06
CA GLY A 72 -9.01 -3.38 16.12
C GLY A 72 -7.64 -2.92 15.63
N ALA A 73 -7.54 -2.32 14.44
CA ALA A 73 -6.33 -1.56 14.09
C ALA A 73 -6.22 -0.37 15.07
N VAL A 74 -5.25 -0.48 15.97
CA VAL A 74 -4.91 0.58 16.92
C VAL A 74 -4.20 1.70 16.14
N ASP A 75 -4.42 2.94 16.53
CA ASP A 75 -3.63 4.06 16.02
C ASP A 75 -2.14 3.73 16.21
N VAL A 76 -1.39 3.77 15.11
CA VAL A 76 0.03 3.41 15.07
C VAL A 76 0.83 4.25 16.07
N LEU A 77 0.40 5.47 16.34
CA LEU A 77 1.06 6.39 17.28
C LEU A 77 0.58 6.26 18.73
N ARG A 78 -0.36 5.35 19.01
CA ARG A 78 -0.82 5.12 20.39
C ARG A 78 0.26 4.43 21.23
N GLU A 79 0.99 3.50 20.63
CA GLU A 79 2.00 2.67 21.32
C GLU A 79 3.42 2.91 20.82
N HIS A 80 3.59 3.72 19.78
CA HIS A 80 4.88 3.96 19.14
C HIS A 80 5.12 5.45 18.91
N THR A 81 6.37 5.87 19.08
CA THR A 81 6.81 7.18 18.56
C THR A 81 6.78 7.16 17.02
N PRO A 82 6.73 8.32 16.35
CA PRO A 82 6.83 8.38 14.89
C PRO A 82 8.07 7.66 14.32
N SER A 83 9.22 7.77 14.98
CA SER A 83 10.44 7.04 14.61
C SER A 83 10.25 5.53 14.71
N GLN A 84 9.70 5.04 15.81
CA GLN A 84 9.42 3.60 16.00
C GLN A 84 8.42 3.08 14.96
N ALA A 85 7.39 3.86 14.66
CA ALA A 85 6.39 3.53 13.63
C ALA A 85 7.03 3.40 12.24
N LEU A 86 7.89 4.36 11.86
CA LEU A 86 8.60 4.32 10.58
C LEU A 86 9.54 3.12 10.47
N LEU A 87 10.35 2.85 11.51
CA LEU A 87 11.25 1.69 11.52
C LEU A 87 10.48 0.37 11.39
N ARG A 88 9.34 0.24 12.07
CA ARG A 88 8.46 -0.94 11.93
C ARG A 88 7.88 -1.06 10.53
N ALA A 89 7.48 0.05 9.90
CA ALA A 89 6.98 0.05 8.54
C ALA A 89 8.07 -0.35 7.52
N LEU A 90 9.30 0.16 7.69
CA LEU A 90 10.45 -0.24 6.86
C LEU A 90 10.76 -1.72 7.01
N ALA A 91 10.80 -2.22 8.26
CA ALA A 91 11.01 -3.64 8.54
C ALA A 91 9.91 -4.51 7.93
N PHE A 92 8.64 -4.09 8.03
CA PHE A 92 7.50 -4.77 7.40
C PHE A 92 7.66 -4.87 5.88
N LEU A 93 8.19 -3.83 5.25
CA LEU A 93 8.46 -3.77 3.81
C LEU A 93 9.80 -4.42 3.42
N GLY A 94 10.47 -5.10 4.35
CA GLY A 94 11.75 -5.77 4.10
C GLY A 94 12.92 -4.83 3.83
N GLN A 95 12.79 -3.54 4.13
CA GLN A 95 13.81 -2.54 3.84
C GLN A 95 14.97 -2.63 4.83
N PRO A 96 16.20 -2.34 4.39
CA PRO A 96 17.36 -2.31 5.27
C PRO A 96 17.20 -1.20 6.32
N ILE A 97 17.59 -1.49 7.55
CA ILE A 97 17.62 -0.54 8.66
C ILE A 97 19.05 -0.49 9.18
N GLU A 98 19.72 0.64 8.99
CA GLU A 98 21.08 0.85 9.45
C GLU A 98 21.19 0.83 10.99
N ASN A 99 22.35 0.40 11.48
CA ASN A 99 22.65 0.44 12.90
C ASN A 99 22.67 1.88 13.40
N GLY A 100 22.02 2.13 14.54
CA GLY A 100 21.97 3.46 15.17
C GLY A 100 20.74 4.31 14.81
N LEU A 101 19.85 3.82 13.95
CA LEU A 101 18.60 4.52 13.61
C LEU A 101 17.50 4.38 14.68
N SER A 102 17.68 3.54 15.69
CA SER A 102 16.64 3.23 16.69
C SER A 102 16.13 4.46 17.46
N ASP A 103 17.02 5.42 17.72
CA ASP A 103 16.72 6.68 18.42
C ASP A 103 16.80 7.91 17.50
N ALA A 104 16.95 7.69 16.18
CA ALA A 104 17.04 8.77 15.21
C ALA A 104 15.68 9.46 15.01
N PRO A 105 15.68 10.77 14.68
CA PRO A 105 14.45 11.47 14.36
C PRO A 105 13.87 10.95 13.02
N PRO A 106 12.54 11.08 12.82
CA PRO A 106 11.85 10.57 11.63
C PRO A 106 12.49 11.00 10.30
N GLU A 107 12.99 12.23 10.23
CA GLU A 107 13.62 12.80 9.05
C GLU A 107 14.92 12.06 8.67
N THR A 108 15.73 11.69 9.66
CA THR A 108 16.96 10.91 9.44
C THR A 108 16.65 9.48 9.00
N ILE A 109 15.63 8.86 9.60
CA ILE A 109 15.17 7.52 9.20
C ILE A 109 14.66 7.55 7.75
N MET A 110 13.87 8.56 7.40
CA MET A 110 13.35 8.72 6.03
C MET A 110 14.48 8.96 5.03
N GLN A 111 15.48 9.79 5.37
CA GLN A 111 16.62 10.03 4.49
C GLN A 111 17.41 8.74 4.22
N SER A 112 17.71 7.95 5.26
CA SER A 112 18.37 6.65 5.10
C SER A 112 17.52 5.67 4.27
N ALA A 113 16.20 5.67 4.47
CA ALA A 113 15.28 4.84 3.69
C ALA A 113 15.29 5.22 2.20
N LEU A 114 15.34 6.52 1.85
CA LEU A 114 15.41 6.97 0.46
C LEU A 114 16.71 6.55 -0.23
N GLU A 115 17.83 6.56 0.49
CA GLU A 115 19.14 6.17 -0.04
C GLU A 115 19.26 4.67 -0.27
N ASN A 116 18.59 3.87 0.57
CA ASN A 116 18.71 2.41 0.58
C ASN A 116 17.45 1.66 0.07
N TRP A 117 16.45 2.38 -0.44
CA TRP A 117 15.17 1.81 -0.84
C TRP A 117 15.33 0.78 -1.96
N SER A 118 14.70 -0.38 -1.81
CA SER A 118 14.62 -1.37 -2.88
C SER A 118 13.26 -2.05 -2.94
N LEU A 119 12.61 -1.95 -4.11
CA LEU A 119 11.36 -2.66 -4.41
C LEU A 119 11.54 -4.18 -4.41
N GLU A 120 12.74 -4.67 -4.72
CA GLU A 120 13.02 -6.12 -4.80
C GLU A 120 12.98 -6.80 -3.43
N LEU A 121 13.23 -6.03 -2.37
CA LEU A 121 13.22 -6.51 -0.99
C LEU A 121 11.82 -6.59 -0.39
N ILE A 122 10.82 -6.00 -1.04
CA ILE A 122 9.45 -6.08 -0.57
C ILE A 122 9.01 -7.55 -0.60
N PRO A 123 8.48 -8.09 0.52
CA PRO A 123 8.02 -9.46 0.57
C PRO A 123 6.97 -9.75 -0.51
N LYS A 124 7.18 -10.80 -1.29
CA LYS A 124 6.29 -11.22 -2.39
C LYS A 124 5.16 -12.12 -1.88
N VAL A 125 4.39 -11.60 -0.93
CA VAL A 125 3.25 -12.27 -0.29
C VAL A 125 2.09 -11.30 -0.18
N ASP A 126 0.86 -11.83 -0.18
CA ASP A 126 -0.33 -10.97 -0.10
C ASP A 126 -0.47 -10.33 1.29
N SER A 127 -0.01 -11.00 2.34
CA SER A 127 -0.14 -10.51 3.70
C SER A 127 0.98 -10.96 4.64
N ILE A 128 1.21 -10.17 5.68
CA ILE A 128 2.17 -10.45 6.76
C ILE A 128 1.44 -10.34 8.08
N LYS A 129 1.62 -11.35 8.93
CA LYS A 129 1.09 -11.36 10.30
C LYS A 129 1.90 -10.42 11.18
N ILE A 130 1.23 -9.56 11.94
CA ILE A 130 1.83 -8.67 12.93
C ILE A 130 1.22 -8.83 14.31
#